data_AF-A5N4T5-F1
#
_entry.id   AF-A5N4T5-F1
#
_cell.length_a   1.000
_cell.length_b   1.000
_cell.length_c   1.000
_cell.angle_alpha   90.00
_cell.angle_beta   90.00
_cell.angle_gamma   90.00
#
_symmetry.space_group_name_H-M   'P 1'
#
loop_
_entity.id
_entity.type
_entity.pdbx_description
1 polymer ?
#
loop_
_entity_poly.entity_id
_entity_poly.type
_entity_poly.pdbx_seq_one_letter_code
_entity_poly.pdbx_strand_id
1 'polypeptide(L)'
;MFPHRTAGNIKYIFHLRRRHKAMVNLEQIITMQDVDIATVDKSQLTDVSGIDFDNSLPQRERAAHILKQVKNPYCFRHGDTAVKVEFPEDGPPLQDVITNFLIRQKSGL
;
A
#
# COMPACT_ATOMS: atom_id res chain seq x y z
N MET A 1 8.37 -9.13 18.24
CA MET A 1 7.45 -10.26 18.42
C MET A 1 6.07 -9.79 17.99
N PHE A 2 5.75 -9.94 16.69
CA PHE A 2 4.39 -9.69 16.20
C PHE A 2 3.54 -10.94 16.48
N PRO A 3 2.32 -10.81 17.01
CA PRO A 3 1.55 -11.96 17.46
C PRO A 3 1.05 -12.76 16.27
N HIS A 4 1.13 -14.09 16.41
CA HIS A 4 0.50 -15.07 15.54
C HIS A 4 -1.00 -14.75 15.36
N ARG A 5 -1.47 -14.78 14.11
CA ARG A 5 -2.91 -14.73 13.79
C ARG A 5 -3.56 -16.02 14.28
N THR A 6 -4.37 -15.92 15.33
CA THR A 6 -5.51 -16.81 15.51
C THR A 6 -6.61 -16.38 14.54
N ALA A 7 -7.25 -17.35 13.89
CA ALA A 7 -8.43 -17.13 13.08
C ALA A 7 -9.48 -16.34 13.87
N GLY A 8 -9.99 -15.26 13.28
CA GLY A 8 -11.02 -14.40 13.86
C GLY A 8 -10.55 -12.97 14.05
N ASN A 9 -10.78 -12.13 13.04
CA ASN A 9 -11.22 -10.73 13.15
C ASN A 9 -11.04 -10.02 11.80
N ILE A 10 -12.01 -10.19 10.90
CA ILE A 10 -12.29 -9.24 9.80
C ILE A 10 -12.99 -8.02 10.44
N LYS A 11 -12.29 -7.37 11.36
CA LYS A 11 -12.75 -6.16 12.05
C LYS A 11 -11.72 -5.08 11.75
N TYR A 12 -11.58 -4.78 10.46
CA TYR A 12 -10.88 -3.57 10.03
C TYR A 12 -11.71 -2.36 10.51
N ILE A 13 -11.43 -1.94 11.74
CA ILE A 13 -11.44 -0.55 12.21
C ILE A 13 -12.77 0.19 11.98
N PHE A 14 -13.74 -0.05 12.87
CA PHE A 14 -14.98 0.72 13.00
C PHE A 14 -14.96 1.54 14.29
N HIS A 15 -15.40 2.81 14.21
CA HIS A 15 -15.60 3.85 15.25
C HIS A 15 -14.34 4.67 15.63
N LEU A 16 -14.27 6.02 15.64
CA LEU A 16 -15.26 7.12 15.70
C LEU A 16 -14.57 8.47 15.35
N ARG A 17 -15.03 9.21 14.32
CA ARG A 17 -15.48 10.63 14.37
C ARG A 17 -15.79 11.14 12.95
N ARG A 18 -17.00 11.69 12.80
CA ARG A 18 -17.60 12.17 11.56
C ARG A 18 -16.82 13.37 11.01
N ARG A 19 -16.18 13.19 9.85
CA ARG A 19 -15.92 14.14 8.73
C ARG A 19 -14.67 13.66 8.00
N HIS A 20 -14.82 12.86 6.95
CA HIS A 20 -14.02 12.88 5.71
C HIS A 20 -14.30 11.62 4.86
N LYS A 21 -14.79 11.83 3.62
CA LYS A 21 -14.67 10.94 2.45
C LYS A 21 -13.23 10.36 2.36
N ALA A 22 -12.95 9.11 2.03
CA ALA A 22 -13.73 8.00 1.46
C ALA A 22 -13.24 6.68 2.10
N MET A 23 -14.15 5.77 2.42
CA MET A 23 -13.81 4.41 2.85
C MET A 23 -13.65 3.56 1.59
N VAL A 24 -12.43 3.09 1.32
CA VAL A 24 -12.19 2.06 0.30
C VAL A 24 -12.67 0.73 0.87
N ASN A 25 -13.58 0.05 0.18
CA ASN A 25 -14.09 -1.26 0.60
C ASN A 25 -13.23 -2.41 0.03
N LEU A 26 -13.50 -3.65 0.45
CA LEU A 26 -12.72 -4.82 0.03
C LEU A 26 -12.79 -5.07 -1.48
N GLU A 27 -13.97 -4.95 -2.09
CA GLU A 27 -14.16 -5.12 -3.54
C GLU A 27 -13.31 -4.14 -4.35
N GLN A 28 -13.25 -2.88 -3.90
CA GLN A 28 -12.41 -1.86 -4.53
C GLN A 28 -10.93 -2.19 -4.40
N ILE A 29 -10.49 -2.76 -3.27
CA ILE A 29 -9.10 -3.20 -3.06
C ILE A 29 -8.75 -4.32 -4.03
N ILE A 30 -9.60 -5.35 -4.11
CA ILE A 30 -9.40 -6.49 -5.02
C ILE A 30 -9.35 -5.99 -6.47
N THR A 31 -10.29 -5.14 -6.87
CA THR A 31 -10.32 -4.53 -8.21
C THR A 31 -9.04 -3.77 -8.53
N MET A 32 -8.52 -2.99 -7.58
CA MET A 32 -7.27 -2.23 -7.76
C MET A 32 -6.04 -3.16 -7.87
N GLN A 33 -6.03 -4.24 -7.09
CA GLN A 33 -4.97 -5.26 -7.09
C GLN A 33 -4.97 -6.08 -8.39
N ASP A 34 -6.13 -6.34 -9.01
CA ASP A 34 -6.24 -7.22 -10.18
C ASP A 34 -5.97 -6.48 -11.52
N VAL A 35 -5.68 -5.19 -11.50
CA VAL A 35 -5.32 -4.43 -12.71
C VAL A 35 -4.05 -5.01 -13.34
N ASP A 36 -4.16 -5.55 -14.56
CA ASP A 36 -3.01 -5.92 -15.38
C ASP A 36 -2.35 -4.66 -15.95
N ILE A 37 -1.20 -4.29 -15.37
CA ILE A 37 -0.47 -3.08 -15.74
C ILE A 37 0.02 -3.10 -17.20
N ALA A 38 0.22 -4.29 -17.79
CA ALA A 38 0.70 -4.41 -19.18
C ALA A 38 -0.35 -3.93 -20.20
N THR A 39 -1.62 -3.89 -19.79
CA THR A 39 -2.74 -3.43 -20.62
C THR A 39 -3.08 -1.95 -20.40
N VAL A 40 -2.49 -1.31 -19.39
CA VAL A 40 -2.77 0.07 -19.03
C VAL A 40 -1.82 1.01 -19.78
N ASP A 41 -2.37 2.02 -20.44
CA ASP A 41 -1.56 3.11 -20.98
C ASP A 41 -0.86 3.84 -19.81
N LYS A 42 0.47 3.89 -19.86
CA LYS A 42 1.32 4.59 -18.88
C LYS A 42 0.86 6.02 -18.62
N SER A 43 0.32 6.72 -19.63
CA SER A 43 -0.18 8.09 -19.48
C SER A 43 -1.35 8.21 -18.48
N GLN A 44 -2.08 7.11 -18.27
CA GLN A 44 -3.22 7.03 -17.36
C GLN A 44 -2.82 6.67 -15.93
N LEU A 45 -1.59 6.21 -15.71
CA LEU A 45 -1.09 5.91 -14.37
C LEU A 45 -0.80 7.20 -13.62
N THR A 46 -1.23 7.25 -12.36
CA THR A 46 -0.92 8.37 -11.46
C THR A 46 0.59 8.46 -11.26
N ASP A 47 1.15 9.64 -11.52
CA ASP A 47 2.54 9.94 -11.18
C ASP A 47 2.68 10.19 -9.68
N VAL A 48 3.54 9.42 -9.03
CA VAL A 48 3.80 9.54 -7.58
C VAL A 48 5.09 10.28 -7.26
N SER A 49 5.83 10.76 -8.27
CA SER A 49 7.10 11.46 -8.08
C SER A 49 7.01 12.74 -7.23
N GLY A 50 5.84 13.39 -7.21
CA GLY A 50 5.57 14.60 -6.43
C GLY A 50 4.67 14.40 -5.21
N ILE A 51 4.45 13.16 -4.75
CA ILE A 51 3.60 12.91 -3.59
C ILE A 51 4.35 13.18 -2.30
N ASP A 52 3.77 14.02 -1.45
CA ASP A 52 4.29 14.32 -0.12
C ASP A 52 3.86 13.27 0.91
N PHE A 53 4.85 12.76 1.63
CA PHE A 53 4.66 11.91 2.80
C PHE A 53 4.72 12.76 4.07
N ASP A 54 3.56 13.21 4.54
CA ASP A 54 3.47 13.90 5.81
C ASP A 54 3.62 12.91 6.98
N ASN A 55 4.86 12.80 7.47
CA ASN A 55 5.22 11.92 8.57
C ASN A 55 4.74 12.43 9.95
N SER A 56 4.23 13.67 10.03
CA SER A 56 3.63 14.19 11.26
C SER A 56 2.25 13.59 11.55
N LEU A 57 1.56 13.09 10.50
CA LEU A 57 0.27 12.45 10.63
C LEU A 57 0.37 11.04 11.25
N PRO A 58 -0.61 10.60 12.05
CA PRO A 58 -0.74 9.22 12.48
C PRO A 58 -0.80 8.23 11.29
N GLN A 59 -0.35 7.00 11.49
CA GLN A 59 -0.24 5.99 10.43
C GLN A 59 -1.53 5.80 9.60
N ARG A 60 -2.69 5.78 10.27
CA ARG A 60 -3.99 5.62 9.58
C ARG A 60 -4.32 6.81 8.70
N GLU A 61 -4.01 8.01 9.15
CA GLU A 61 -4.25 9.25 8.39
C GLU A 61 -3.30 9.36 7.21
N ARG A 62 -2.03 8.95 7.37
CA ARG A 62 -1.08 8.83 6.25
C ARG A 62 -1.59 7.89 5.16
N ALA A 63 -2.08 6.71 5.53
CA ALA A 63 -2.62 5.75 4.55
C ALA A 63 -3.80 6.35 3.77
N ALA A 64 -4.73 7.02 4.46
CA ALA A 64 -5.85 7.69 3.81
C ALA A 64 -5.38 8.86 2.91
N HIS A 65 -4.35 9.60 3.32
CA HIS A 65 -3.77 10.70 2.55
C HIS A 65 -3.10 10.20 1.26
N ILE A 66 -2.36 9.08 1.33
CA ILE A 66 -1.73 8.43 0.17
C ILE A 66 -2.81 7.92 -0.79
N LEU A 67 -3.81 7.20 -0.30
CA LEU A 67 -4.88 6.64 -1.15
C LEU A 67 -5.62 7.73 -1.94
N LYS A 68 -5.84 8.91 -1.35
CA LYS A 68 -6.46 10.05 -2.04
C LYS A 68 -5.61 10.58 -3.20
N GLN A 69 -4.29 10.56 -3.06
CA GLN A 69 -3.38 11.10 -4.07
C GLN A 69 -3.09 10.06 -5.17
N VAL A 70 -2.77 8.83 -4.80
CA VAL A 70 -2.31 7.78 -5.73
C VAL A 70 -3.46 7.20 -6.56
N LYS A 71 -4.70 7.25 -6.06
CA LYS A 71 -5.91 6.60 -6.60
C LYS A 71 -5.82 5.07 -6.56
N ASN A 72 -4.87 4.45 -7.26
CA ASN A 72 -4.59 3.02 -7.21
C ASN A 72 -3.17 2.76 -6.63
N PRO A 73 -3.04 2.36 -5.35
CA PRO A 73 -1.73 2.11 -4.74
C PRO A 73 -1.01 0.86 -5.29
N TYR A 74 -1.68 0.01 -6.07
CA TYR A 74 -1.08 -1.18 -6.68
C TYR A 74 -0.53 -0.92 -8.09
N CYS A 75 -1.04 0.07 -8.82
CA CYS A 75 -0.60 0.40 -10.17
C CYS A 75 -0.43 1.92 -10.32
N PHE A 76 0.82 2.37 -10.43
CA PHE A 76 1.16 3.80 -10.56
C PHE A 76 2.44 3.97 -11.39
N ARG A 77 2.87 5.20 -11.61
CA ARG A 77 4.18 5.47 -12.22
C ARG A 77 5.01 6.44 -11.39
N HIS A 78 6.33 6.35 -11.51
CA HIS A 78 7.26 7.34 -10.98
C HIS A 78 8.05 7.90 -12.17
N GLY A 79 7.73 9.11 -12.61
CA GLY A 79 8.24 9.64 -13.88
C GLY A 79 7.88 8.70 -15.03
N ASP A 80 8.89 8.18 -15.72
CA ASP A 80 8.71 7.30 -16.88
C ASP A 80 8.57 5.81 -16.57
N THR A 81 8.70 5.41 -15.30
CA THR A 81 8.64 4.01 -14.88
C THR A 81 7.25 3.66 -14.38
N ALA A 82 6.58 2.71 -15.05
CA ALA A 82 5.36 2.09 -14.55
C ALA A 82 5.70 1.05 -13.45
N VAL A 83 4.92 1.04 -12.38
CA VAL A 83 5.14 0.20 -11.19
C VAL A 83 3.86 -0.55 -10.85
N LYS A 84 3.98 -1.87 -10.77
CA LYS A 84 2.97 -2.78 -10.23
C LYS A 84 3.47 -3.31 -8.89
N VAL A 85 2.61 -3.27 -7.88
CA VAL A 85 2.88 -3.83 -6.56
C VAL A 85 2.04 -5.10 -6.39
N GLU A 86 2.71 -6.21 -6.09
CA GLU A 86 2.12 -7.51 -5.85
C GLU A 86 2.72 -8.13 -4.59
N PHE A 87 1.90 -8.89 -3.88
CA PHE A 87 2.32 -9.64 -2.72
C PHE A 87 1.97 -11.11 -2.92
N PRO A 88 2.90 -12.04 -2.65
CA PRO A 88 2.58 -13.47 -2.60
C PRO A 88 1.55 -13.74 -1.48
N GLU A 89 0.60 -14.64 -1.76
CA GLU A 89 -0.49 -14.99 -0.83
C GLU A 89 0.05 -15.54 0.51
N ASP A 90 1.06 -16.41 0.44
CA ASP A 90 1.68 -17.07 1.60
C ASP A 90 3.09 -16.53 1.93
N GLY A 91 3.43 -15.32 1.47
CA GLY A 91 4.74 -14.75 1.75
C GLY A 91 4.87 -14.09 3.12
N PRO A 92 6.11 -13.89 3.60
CA PRO A 92 6.35 -13.09 4.80
C PRO A 92 5.89 -11.64 4.56
N PRO A 93 5.50 -10.91 5.63
CA PRO A 93 5.20 -9.49 5.53
C PRO A 93 6.34 -8.71 4.86
N LEU A 94 6.00 -7.74 3.99
CA LEU A 94 6.99 -6.88 3.32
C LEU A 94 7.97 -6.24 4.31
N GLN A 95 7.48 -5.84 5.49
CA GLN A 95 8.31 -5.28 6.55
C GLN A 95 9.41 -6.25 7.00
N ASP A 96 9.10 -7.54 7.15
CA ASP A 96 10.07 -8.54 7.57
C ASP A 96 11.09 -8.79 6.46
N VAL A 97 10.65 -8.84 5.20
CA VAL A 97 11.53 -8.96 4.02
C VAL A 97 12.53 -7.80 3.96
N ILE A 98 12.04 -6.56 4.03
CA ILE A 98 12.88 -5.36 3.97
C ILE A 98 13.80 -5.28 5.19
N THR A 99 13.29 -5.57 6.39
CA THR A 99 14.11 -5.55 7.62
C THR A 99 15.26 -6.53 7.52
N ASN A 100 14.98 -7.76 7.10
CA ASN A 100 16.00 -8.79 6.92
C ASN A 100 17.02 -8.40 5.84
N PHE A 101 16.58 -7.82 4.73
CA PHE A 101 17.46 -7.31 3.68
C PHE A 101 18.42 -6.24 4.20
N LEU A 102 17.90 -5.23 4.91
CA LEU A 102 18.72 -4.13 5.45
C LEU A 102 19.73 -4.61 6.50
N ILE A 103 19.37 -5.60 7.32
CA ILE A 103 20.29 -6.22 8.29
C ILE A 103 21.46 -6.91 7.57
N ARG A 104 21.19 -7.66 6.50
CA ARG A 104 22.23 -8.36 5.69
C ARG A 104 23.18 -7.38 5.02
N GLN A 105 22.63 -6.35 4.37
CA GLN A 105 23.42 -5.28 3.75
C GLN A 105 24.33 -4.57 4.75
N LYS A 106 23.83 -4.28 5.97
CA LYS A 106 24.65 -3.69 7.04
C LYS A 106 25.76 -4.63 7.52
N SER A 107 25.54 -5.94 7.44
CA SER A 107 26.46 -6.97 7.91
C SER A 107 27.49 -7.41 6.85
N GLY A 108 27.43 -6.85 5.63
CA GLY A 108 28.34 -7.21 4.52
C GLY A 108 28.07 -8.59 3.92
N LEU A 109 26.84 -9.10 4.08
CA LEU A 109 26.35 -10.37 3.51
C LEU A 109 25.47 -10.12 2.29
#